data_AF-A0A2P2KHQ9-F1
#
_entry.id   AF-A0A2P2KHQ9-F1
#
_cell.length_a   1.000
_cell.length_b   1.000
_cell.length_c   1.000
_cell.angle_alpha   90.00
_cell.angle_beta   90.00
_cell.angle_gamma   90.00
#
_symmetry.space_group_name_H-M   'P 1'
#
loop_
_entity.id
_entity.type
_entity.pdbx_description
1 polymer ?
#
loop_
_entity_poly.entity_id
_entity_poly.type
_entity_poly.pdbx_seq_one_letter_code
_entity_poly.pdbx_strand_id
1 'polypeptide(L)'
;MTNEVGNALFSMAGKLGVPVGFMCMKGLNLHISEIQELCTQFPSTVVLLDHLGFCKPPINDEENLAFSELLKLARFPQVYIKVSALFRVSRMPFPYQDLAPLLSQVVSAFGANRVMWGSDFPYVVPECGYKGGKEAVVSIANQVPLPSSELEWVMGKTAMQLFKGQWLP
;
A
#
# COMPACT_ATOMS: atom_id res chain seq x y z
N MET A 1 10.93 5.68 14.34
CA MET A 1 9.68 6.33 14.84
C MET A 1 9.28 5.86 16.24
N THR A 2 10.02 4.96 16.89
CA THR A 2 9.61 4.31 18.16
C THR A 2 10.21 4.95 19.42
N ASN A 3 10.66 6.20 19.33
CA ASN A 3 11.06 6.98 20.51
C ASN A 3 9.81 7.60 21.19
N GLU A 4 10.00 8.24 22.35
CA GLU A 4 8.91 8.84 23.13
C GLU A 4 8.02 9.77 22.29
N VAL A 5 8.63 10.66 21.51
CA VAL A 5 7.91 11.63 20.66
C VAL A 5 7.13 10.91 19.55
N GLY A 6 7.75 9.96 18.87
CA GLY A 6 7.12 9.21 17.79
C GLY A 6 5.95 8.35 18.28
N ASN A 7 6.10 7.70 19.44
CA ASN A 7 5.02 6.96 20.09
C ASN A 7 3.86 7.88 20.49
N ALA A 8 4.14 9.06 21.04
CA ALA A 8 3.11 10.04 21.39
C ALA A 8 2.33 10.53 20.16
N LEU A 9 3.03 10.85 19.06
CA LEU A 9 2.40 11.25 17.79
C LEU A 9 1.54 10.13 17.20
N PHE A 10 2.07 8.90 17.16
CA PHE A 10 1.37 7.75 16.59
C PHE A 10 0.14 7.35 17.42
N SER A 11 0.24 7.42 18.75
CA SER A 11 -0.89 7.22 19.65
C SER A 11 -1.97 8.29 19.45
N MET A 12 -1.57 9.56 19.32
CA MET A 12 -2.52 10.65 19.10
C MET A 12 -3.24 10.53 17.76
N ALA A 13 -2.54 10.13 16.69
CA ALA A 13 -3.17 9.87 15.39
C ALA A 13 -4.30 8.83 15.51
N GLY A 14 -4.07 7.74 16.24
CA GLY A 14 -5.10 6.73 16.51
C GLY A 14 -6.28 7.28 17.32
N LYS A 15 -6.04 8.12 18.33
CA LYS A 15 -7.11 8.77 19.12
C LYS A 15 -7.97 9.70 18.26
N LEU A 16 -7.37 10.37 17.28
CA LEU A 16 -8.05 11.30 16.38
C LEU A 16 -8.65 10.63 15.13
N GLY A 17 -8.42 9.33 14.93
CA GLY A 17 -8.85 8.61 13.74
C GLY A 17 -8.13 9.05 12.46
N VAL A 18 -6.91 9.57 12.57
CA VAL A 18 -6.08 10.02 11.44
C VAL A 18 -5.14 8.89 11.00
N PRO A 19 -5.23 8.40 9.76
CA PRO A 19 -4.30 7.40 9.25
C PRO A 19 -2.86 7.93 9.17
N VAL A 20 -1.90 7.07 9.50
CA VAL A 20 -0.46 7.39 9.40
C VAL A 20 0.14 6.67 8.19
N GLY A 21 0.66 7.46 7.24
CA GLY A 21 1.35 6.96 6.05
C GLY A 21 2.81 6.61 6.34
N PHE A 22 3.30 5.49 5.78
CA PHE A 22 4.71 5.09 5.82
C PHE A 22 5.30 5.04 4.42
N MET A 23 6.23 5.95 4.16
CA MET A 23 6.96 6.08 2.91
C MET A 23 8.34 5.40 3.02
N CYS A 24 8.42 4.13 2.64
CA CYS A 24 9.64 3.32 2.78
C CYS A 24 10.57 3.41 1.56
N MET A 25 10.87 4.61 1.04
CA MET A 25 11.55 4.82 -0.25
C MET A 25 12.89 4.08 -0.40
N LYS A 26 13.60 3.84 0.71
CA LYS A 26 14.90 3.14 0.73
C LYS A 26 14.79 1.63 0.99
N GLY A 27 13.57 1.09 1.10
CA GLY A 27 13.29 -0.31 1.39
C GLY A 27 12.51 -0.50 2.69
N LEU A 28 11.53 -1.40 2.66
CA LEU A 28 10.71 -1.75 3.84
C LEU A 28 11.52 -2.43 4.95
N ASN A 29 12.55 -3.21 4.59
CA ASN A 29 13.42 -3.94 5.51
C ASN A 29 14.05 -3.04 6.58
N LEU A 30 14.34 -1.77 6.26
CA LEU A 30 14.89 -0.80 7.21
C LEU A 30 13.90 -0.34 8.28
N HIS A 31 12.60 -0.55 8.06
CA HIS A 31 11.53 0.01 8.88
C HIS A 31 10.57 -1.04 9.45
N ILE A 32 10.64 -2.29 8.96
CA ILE A 32 9.66 -3.33 9.28
C ILE A 32 9.54 -3.58 10.79
N SER A 33 10.67 -3.63 11.51
CA SER A 33 10.66 -3.87 12.96
C SER A 33 9.92 -2.75 13.70
N GLU A 34 10.20 -1.49 13.35
CA GLU A 34 9.54 -0.34 13.97
C GLU A 34 8.04 -0.30 13.64
N ILE A 35 7.67 -0.62 12.40
CA ILE A 35 6.26 -0.67 11.98
C ILE A 35 5.51 -1.76 12.76
N GLN A 36 6.10 -2.95 12.90
CA GLN A 36 5.50 -4.05 13.66
C GLN A 36 5.35 -3.69 15.15
N GLU A 37 6.34 -3.02 15.72
CA GLU A 37 6.29 -2.52 17.10
C GLU A 37 5.14 -1.52 17.29
N LEU A 38 5.03 -0.51 16.43
CA LEU A 38 3.97 0.49 16.48
C LEU A 38 2.57 -0.14 16.31
N CYS A 39 2.42 -1.06 15.35
CA CYS A 39 1.15 -1.76 15.14
C CYS A 39 0.75 -2.63 16.34
N THR A 40 1.73 -3.19 17.05
CA THR A 40 1.49 -4.01 18.24
C THR A 40 1.10 -3.13 19.44
N GLN A 41 1.81 -2.02 19.65
CA GLN A 41 1.57 -1.13 20.79
C GLN A 41 0.31 -0.28 20.63
N PHE A 42 -0.04 0.13 19.41
CA PHE A 42 -1.14 1.04 19.12
C PHE A 42 -2.12 0.46 18.09
N PRO A 43 -2.91 -0.57 18.48
CA PRO A 43 -3.80 -1.27 17.56
C PRO A 43 -4.93 -0.41 16.99
N SER A 44 -5.24 0.74 17.60
CA SER A 44 -6.26 1.68 17.12
C SER A 44 -5.73 2.66 16.06
N THR A 45 -4.43 2.75 15.82
CA THR A 45 -3.86 3.68 14.84
C THR A 45 -3.81 3.02 13.46
N VAL A 46 -4.57 3.56 12.51
CA VAL A 46 -4.54 3.10 11.12
C VAL A 46 -3.17 3.38 10.50
N VAL A 47 -2.63 2.37 9.82
CA VAL A 47 -1.37 2.43 9.07
C VAL A 47 -1.65 2.28 7.59
N LEU A 48 -1.09 3.19 6.78
CA LEU A 48 -1.12 3.10 5.32
C LEU A 48 0.30 2.96 4.79
N LEU A 49 0.62 1.80 4.22
CA LEU A 49 1.91 1.61 3.55
C LEU A 49 1.83 2.12 2.12
N ASP A 50 2.60 3.18 1.85
CA ASP A 50 2.65 3.80 0.54
C ASP A 50 3.41 2.91 -0.46
N HIS A 51 2.96 2.93 -1.70
CA HIS A 51 3.65 2.35 -2.86
C HIS A 51 4.10 0.89 -2.67
N LEU A 52 3.21 0.02 -2.17
CA LEU A 52 3.54 -1.39 -1.86
C LEU A 52 4.74 -1.54 -0.89
N GLY A 53 4.94 -0.58 0.03
CA GLY A 53 6.13 -0.56 0.89
C GLY A 53 7.45 -0.40 0.12
N PHE A 54 7.40 0.10 -1.12
CA PHE A 54 8.50 0.09 -2.09
C PHE A 54 9.05 -1.29 -2.45
N CYS A 55 8.29 -2.36 -2.21
CA CYS A 55 8.64 -3.69 -2.72
C CYS A 55 8.46 -3.74 -4.24
N LYS A 56 9.49 -4.23 -4.93
CA LYS A 56 9.46 -4.54 -6.36
C LYS A 56 9.20 -6.04 -6.57
N PRO A 57 8.83 -6.48 -7.79
CA PRO A 57 8.89 -7.89 -8.13
C PRO A 57 10.26 -8.47 -7.78
N PRO A 58 10.33 -9.44 -6.86
CA PRO A 58 11.60 -9.83 -6.26
C PRO A 58 12.47 -10.59 -7.25
N ILE A 59 13.76 -10.26 -7.30
CA ILE A 59 14.76 -10.94 -8.15
C ILE A 59 15.89 -11.60 -7.34
N ASN A 60 15.87 -11.45 -6.03
CA ASN A 60 16.86 -12.01 -5.10
C ASN A 60 16.21 -12.32 -3.73
N ASP A 61 16.97 -12.95 -2.85
CA ASP A 61 16.48 -13.38 -1.53
C ASP A 61 16.11 -12.21 -0.62
N GLU A 62 16.85 -11.09 -0.68
CA GLU A 62 16.57 -9.91 0.12
C GLU A 62 15.21 -9.29 -0.22
N GLU A 63 14.92 -9.14 -1.51
CA GLU A 63 13.64 -8.61 -1.98
C GLU A 63 12.49 -9.59 -1.73
N ASN A 64 12.73 -10.89 -1.87
CA ASN A 64 11.77 -11.93 -1.48
C ASN A 64 11.42 -11.84 0.01
N LEU A 65 12.43 -11.67 0.87
CA LEU A 65 12.24 -11.50 2.30
C LEU A 65 11.47 -10.22 2.61
N ALA A 66 11.83 -9.09 2.00
CA ALA A 66 11.14 -7.82 2.20
C ALA A 66 9.66 -7.89 1.78
N PHE A 67 9.36 -8.52 0.64
CA PHE A 67 7.98 -8.71 0.21
C PHE A 67 7.22 -9.71 1.09
N SER A 68 7.87 -10.78 1.55
CA SER A 68 7.29 -11.70 2.54
C SER A 68 6.93 -10.97 3.85
N GLU A 69 7.81 -10.11 4.35
CA GLU A 69 7.56 -9.29 5.53
C GLU A 69 6.42 -8.30 5.32
N LEU A 70 6.30 -7.69 4.14
CA LEU A 70 5.12 -6.88 3.78
C LEU A 70 3.83 -7.67 3.94
N LEU A 71 3.77 -8.88 3.36
CA LEU A 71 2.57 -9.73 3.44
C LEU A 71 2.25 -10.15 4.89
N LYS A 72 3.27 -10.40 5.71
CA LYS A 72 3.10 -10.73 7.14
C LYS A 72 2.49 -9.59 7.96
N LEU A 73 2.48 -8.35 7.47
CA LEU A 73 1.78 -7.24 8.13
C LEU A 73 0.26 -7.36 8.03
N ALA A 74 -0.26 -8.22 7.15
CA ALA A 74 -1.70 -8.46 7.04
C ALA A 74 -2.34 -8.98 8.34
N ARG A 75 -1.53 -9.56 9.24
CA ARG A 75 -1.93 -9.97 10.60
C ARG A 75 -2.43 -8.81 11.47
N PHE A 76 -2.03 -7.57 11.14
CA PHE A 76 -2.48 -6.37 11.80
C PHE A 76 -3.72 -5.82 11.05
N PRO A 77 -4.93 -5.88 11.63
CA PRO A 77 -6.16 -5.51 10.95
C PRO A 77 -6.22 -4.03 10.55
N GLN A 78 -5.43 -3.17 11.23
CA GLN A 78 -5.35 -1.74 10.99
C GLN A 78 -4.35 -1.32 9.90
N VAL A 79 -3.64 -2.27 9.28
CA VAL A 79 -2.68 -2.00 8.19
C VAL A 79 -3.39 -2.09 6.83
N TYR A 80 -3.22 -1.04 6.04
CA TYR A 80 -3.72 -0.86 4.68
C TYR A 80 -2.54 -0.69 3.71
N ILE A 81 -2.73 -1.12 2.47
CA ILE A 81 -1.71 -1.02 1.41
C ILE A 81 -2.18 -0.09 0.30
N LYS A 82 -1.29 0.81 -0.13
CA LYS A 82 -1.51 1.65 -1.30
C LYS A 82 -0.80 1.09 -2.53
N VAL A 83 -1.57 0.56 -3.48
CA VAL A 83 -1.10 0.18 -4.82
C VAL A 83 -0.99 1.46 -5.64
N SER A 84 0.18 2.07 -5.61
CA SER A 84 0.41 3.41 -6.17
C SER A 84 1.84 3.59 -6.64
N ALA A 85 2.08 4.63 -7.43
CA ALA A 85 3.38 4.92 -8.02
C ALA A 85 4.00 3.69 -8.72
N LEU A 86 3.21 3.00 -9.55
CA LEU A 86 3.63 1.73 -10.19
C LEU A 86 4.98 1.85 -10.91
N PHE A 87 5.24 3.01 -11.53
CA PHE A 87 6.49 3.35 -12.20
C PHE A 87 7.73 3.31 -11.28
N ARG A 88 7.57 3.46 -9.96
CA ARG A 88 8.66 3.37 -8.97
C ARG A 88 9.00 1.94 -8.58
N VAL A 89 8.00 1.05 -8.62
CA VAL A 89 8.09 -0.30 -8.06
C VAL A 89 8.09 -1.41 -9.11
N SER A 90 7.68 -1.11 -10.34
CA SER A 90 7.84 -2.00 -11.48
C SER A 90 9.29 -2.05 -11.97
N ARG A 91 9.64 -3.16 -12.59
CA ARG A 91 10.87 -3.37 -13.38
C ARG A 91 10.60 -3.35 -14.88
N MET A 92 9.33 -3.42 -15.28
CA MET A 92 8.91 -3.34 -16.67
C MET A 92 8.50 -1.91 -17.03
N PRO A 93 8.60 -1.51 -18.31
CA PRO A 93 7.96 -0.28 -18.76
C PRO A 93 6.43 -0.37 -18.60
N PHE A 94 5.76 0.78 -18.75
CA PHE A 94 4.30 0.83 -18.86
C PHE A 94 3.79 -0.26 -19.84
N PRO A 95 2.75 -1.06 -19.48
CA PRO A 95 1.83 -0.86 -18.37
C PRO A 95 2.18 -1.63 -17.06
N TYR A 96 3.46 -1.88 -16.79
CA TYR A 96 3.95 -2.40 -15.49
C TYR A 96 3.43 -3.80 -15.15
N GLN A 97 3.37 -4.69 -16.15
CA GLN A 97 2.67 -5.99 -16.06
C GLN A 97 3.29 -6.95 -15.03
N ASP A 98 4.57 -6.80 -14.71
CA ASP A 98 5.28 -7.56 -13.69
C ASP A 98 4.73 -7.36 -12.26
N LEU A 99 3.88 -6.35 -12.03
CA LEU A 99 3.21 -6.14 -10.75
C LEU A 99 1.96 -7.00 -10.55
N ALA A 100 1.50 -7.75 -11.56
CA ALA A 100 0.28 -8.56 -11.44
C ALA A 100 0.36 -9.62 -10.33
N PRO A 101 1.46 -10.39 -10.20
CA PRO A 101 1.62 -11.33 -9.09
C PRO A 101 1.64 -10.63 -7.72
N LEU A 102 2.22 -9.42 -7.63
CA LEU A 102 2.29 -8.66 -6.38
C LEU A 102 0.91 -8.17 -5.96
N LEU A 103 0.13 -7.62 -6.89
CA LEU A 103 -1.25 -7.19 -6.64
C LEU A 103 -2.09 -8.37 -6.12
N SER A 104 -2.03 -9.52 -6.79
CA SER A 104 -2.77 -10.72 -6.39
C SER A 104 -2.41 -11.20 -4.98
N GLN A 105 -1.11 -11.27 -4.66
CA GLN A 105 -0.64 -11.70 -3.34
C GLN A 105 -1.01 -10.71 -2.23
N VAL A 106 -0.92 -9.41 -2.50
CA VAL A 106 -1.31 -8.36 -1.54
C VAL A 106 -2.82 -8.39 -1.30
N VAL A 107 -3.65 -8.51 -2.34
CA VAL A 107 -5.10 -8.65 -2.16
C VAL A 107 -5.44 -9.93 -1.42
N SER A 108 -4.78 -11.06 -1.73
CA SER A 108 -5.01 -12.33 -1.04
C SER A 108 -4.66 -12.27 0.45
N ALA A 109 -3.56 -11.58 0.81
CA ALA A 109 -3.13 -11.46 2.21
C ALA A 109 -3.97 -10.45 3.00
N PHE A 110 -4.21 -9.27 2.43
CA PHE A 110 -4.87 -8.17 3.14
C PHE A 110 -6.40 -8.19 3.00
N GLY A 111 -6.93 -8.80 1.94
CA GLY A 111 -8.29 -8.58 1.49
C GLY A 111 -8.40 -7.25 0.73
N ALA A 112 -9.21 -7.24 -0.34
CA ALA A 112 -9.33 -6.09 -1.22
C ALA A 112 -9.81 -4.82 -0.48
N ASN A 113 -10.59 -4.98 0.58
CA ASN A 113 -11.09 -3.90 1.46
C ASN A 113 -10.01 -3.23 2.32
N ARG A 114 -8.75 -3.67 2.26
CA ARG A 114 -7.58 -3.02 2.87
C ARG A 114 -6.52 -2.59 1.85
N VAL A 115 -6.82 -2.73 0.57
CA VAL A 115 -5.95 -2.32 -0.53
C VAL A 115 -6.61 -1.17 -1.28
N MET A 116 -5.85 -0.12 -1.59
CA MET A 116 -6.37 1.03 -2.33
C MET A 116 -5.39 1.50 -3.41
N TRP A 117 -5.92 1.97 -4.54
CA TRP A 117 -5.15 2.56 -5.61
C TRP A 117 -4.84 4.04 -5.33
N GLY A 118 -3.69 4.50 -5.81
CA GLY A 118 -3.39 5.92 -5.94
C GLY A 118 -2.46 6.18 -7.12
N SER A 119 -2.62 7.31 -7.80
CA SER A 119 -1.82 7.60 -9.00
C SER A 119 -0.38 8.02 -8.70
N ASP A 120 -0.13 8.64 -7.54
CA ASP A 120 1.10 9.41 -7.25
C ASP A 120 1.25 10.66 -8.13
N PHE A 121 0.14 11.33 -8.48
CA PHE A 121 0.17 12.67 -9.08
C PHE A 121 0.90 13.67 -8.15
N PRO A 122 1.77 14.55 -8.69
CA PRO A 122 2.04 14.81 -10.11
C PRO A 122 3.11 13.91 -10.75
N TYR A 123 3.78 13.04 -9.98
CA TYR A 123 4.91 12.25 -10.47
C TYR A 123 4.57 11.23 -11.56
N VAL A 124 3.32 10.77 -11.63
CA VAL A 124 2.84 9.89 -12.71
C VAL A 124 2.77 10.58 -14.08
N VAL A 125 2.73 11.92 -14.11
CA VAL A 125 2.53 12.71 -15.34
C VAL A 125 3.61 12.46 -16.39
N PRO A 126 4.92 12.61 -16.09
CA PRO A 126 5.99 12.34 -17.05
C PRO A 126 6.11 10.86 -17.46
N GLU A 127 5.50 9.94 -16.70
CA GLU A 127 5.62 8.50 -16.93
C GLU A 127 4.56 8.01 -17.93
N CYS A 128 3.29 8.01 -17.54
CA CYS A 128 2.17 7.54 -18.36
C CYS A 128 0.92 8.44 -18.27
N GLY A 129 1.03 9.58 -17.58
CA GLY A 129 -0.11 10.44 -17.30
C GLY A 129 -1.07 9.85 -16.26
N TYR A 130 -1.98 10.68 -15.74
CA TYR A 130 -2.98 10.23 -14.76
C TYR A 130 -3.87 9.11 -15.34
N LYS A 131 -4.30 9.25 -16.61
CA LYS A 131 -5.12 8.26 -17.31
C LYS A 131 -4.37 6.93 -17.45
N GLY A 132 -3.11 6.95 -17.87
CA GLY A 132 -2.30 5.74 -18.01
C GLY A 132 -2.08 5.05 -16.65
N GLY A 133 -1.82 5.81 -15.58
CA GLY A 133 -1.68 5.23 -14.24
C GLY A 133 -2.94 4.50 -13.76
N LYS A 134 -4.13 5.02 -14.09
CA LYS A 134 -5.42 4.36 -13.81
C LYS A 134 -5.60 3.09 -14.66
N GLU A 135 -5.33 3.18 -15.96
CA GLU A 135 -5.48 2.06 -16.90
C GLU A 135 -4.50 0.91 -16.61
N ALA A 136 -3.28 1.24 -16.14
CA ALA A 136 -2.27 0.25 -15.77
C ALA A 136 -2.77 -0.68 -14.65
N VAL A 137 -3.39 -0.17 -13.58
CA VAL A 137 -3.92 -1.04 -12.51
C VAL A 137 -5.01 -1.98 -13.02
N VAL A 138 -5.90 -1.51 -13.89
CA VAL A 138 -6.92 -2.37 -14.50
C VAL A 138 -6.27 -3.45 -15.38
N SER A 139 -5.26 -3.08 -16.17
CA SER A 139 -4.51 -4.02 -17.01
C SER A 139 -3.78 -5.09 -16.19
N ILE A 140 -3.17 -4.70 -15.06
CA ILE A 140 -2.49 -5.60 -14.13
C ILE A 140 -3.50 -6.55 -13.45
N ALA A 141 -4.62 -6.02 -12.97
CA ALA A 141 -5.68 -6.80 -12.33
C ALA A 141 -6.27 -7.87 -13.27
N ASN A 142 -6.42 -7.57 -14.56
CA ASN A 142 -6.93 -8.52 -15.55
C ASN A 142 -5.99 -9.72 -15.84
N GLN A 143 -4.74 -9.67 -15.38
CA GLN A 143 -3.77 -10.77 -15.56
C GLN A 143 -3.82 -11.80 -14.43
N VAL A 144 -4.60 -11.54 -13.38
CA VAL A 144 -4.73 -12.40 -12.20
C VAL A 144 -6.21 -12.68 -11.93
N PRO A 145 -6.55 -13.77 -11.22
CA PRO A 145 -7.93 -14.10 -10.89
C PRO A 145 -8.48 -13.19 -9.79
N LEU A 146 -8.56 -11.88 -10.05
CA LEU A 146 -9.12 -10.87 -9.16
C LEU A 146 -10.57 -10.57 -9.60
N PRO A 147 -11.58 -10.93 -8.81
CA PRO A 147 -12.97 -10.63 -9.15
C PRO A 147 -13.21 -9.13 -9.33
N SER A 148 -14.13 -8.75 -10.21
CA SER A 148 -14.49 -7.35 -10.43
C SER A 148 -14.95 -6.64 -9.15
N SER A 149 -15.65 -7.36 -8.25
CA SER A 149 -16.07 -6.86 -6.95
C SER A 149 -14.88 -6.49 -6.04
N GLU A 150 -13.77 -7.21 -6.12
CA GLU A 150 -12.54 -6.90 -5.38
C GLU A 150 -11.80 -5.72 -6.02
N LEU A 151 -11.79 -5.64 -7.36
CA LEU A 151 -11.20 -4.49 -8.05
C LEU A 151 -11.91 -3.18 -7.69
N GLU A 152 -13.23 -3.18 -7.48
CA GLU A 152 -13.96 -2.00 -7.00
C GLU A 152 -13.48 -1.51 -5.61
N TRP A 153 -13.06 -2.44 -4.74
CA TRP A 153 -12.44 -2.07 -3.47
C TRP A 153 -11.11 -1.38 -3.66
N VAL A 154 -10.22 -1.99 -4.44
CA VAL A 154 -8.92 -1.42 -4.80
C VAL A 154 -9.07 -0.05 -5.44
N MET A 155 -10.01 0.11 -6.37
CA MET A 155 -10.17 1.33 -7.16
C MET A 155 -10.88 2.48 -6.44
N GLY A 156 -11.47 2.26 -5.26
CA GLY A 156 -12.07 3.37 -4.52
C GLY A 156 -12.82 3.02 -3.23
N LYS A 157 -13.52 1.88 -3.13
CA LYS A 157 -14.35 1.62 -1.95
C LYS A 157 -13.52 1.55 -0.66
N THR A 158 -12.29 1.05 -0.72
CA THR A 158 -11.38 1.03 0.43
C THR A 158 -11.04 2.44 0.91
N ALA A 159 -10.67 3.34 0.00
CA ALA A 159 -10.38 4.73 0.34
C ALA A 159 -11.62 5.46 0.87
N MET A 160 -12.78 5.26 0.23
CA MET A 160 -14.05 5.82 0.70
C MET A 160 -14.43 5.33 2.09
N GLN A 161 -14.12 4.07 2.43
CA GLN A 161 -14.34 3.52 3.75
C GLN A 161 -13.37 4.08 4.79
N LEU A 162 -12.08 4.16 4.45
CA LEU A 162 -11.04 4.56 5.39
C LEU A 162 -11.12 6.03 5.76
N PHE A 163 -11.44 6.89 4.79
CA PHE A 163 -11.49 8.34 4.96
C PHE A 163 -12.93 8.90 5.05
N LYS A 164 -13.90 8.08 5.51
CA LYS A 164 -15.29 8.52 5.66
C LYS A 164 -15.40 9.83 6.45
N GLY A 165 -16.23 10.75 5.96
CA GLY A 165 -16.51 12.02 6.62
C GLY A 165 -15.44 13.12 6.45
N GLN A 166 -14.33 12.84 5.75
CA GLN A 166 -13.27 13.83 5.48
C GLN A 166 -13.29 14.40 4.06
N TRP A 167 -14.19 13.90 3.21
CA TRP A 167 -14.43 14.37 1.86
C TRP A 167 -15.88 14.86 1.79
N LEU A 168 -16.15 16.03 2.35
CA LEU A 168 -17.37 16.75 2.01
C LEU A 168 -17.11 17.49 0.70
N PRO A 169 -18.00 17.40 -0.31
CA PRO A 169 -17.98 18.35 -1.42
C PRO A 169 -18.20 19.79 -0.94
#